data_AF-A0A9N8W5R5-F1
#
_entry.id   AF-A0A9N8W5R5-F1
#
_cell.length_a   1.000
_cell.length_b   1.000
_cell.length_c   1.000
_cell.angle_alpha   90.00
_cell.angle_beta   90.00
_cell.angle_gamma   90.00
#
_symmetry.space_group_name_H-M   'P 1'
#
loop_
_entity.id
_entity.type
_entity.pdbx_description
1 polymer ?
#
loop_
_entity_poly.entity_id
_entity_poly.type
_entity_poly.pdbx_seq_one_letter_code
_entity_poly.pdbx_strand_id
1 'polypeptide(L)'
;MEITNRLMIFFSTLLLCGGEYHKEEWPFIINKPFLSTSLTDLWSNRWHQLFREIWISLAYRPLRTFIRNKIIPLLGQKFKKIGELFDKVIPPLGVFVLSGLFHEYINWTVTYQYWIPGEQLTFFVLQGIGVIMEKLVKQSIPSLRIPKWLGWIWTFVFICLTIPYFLNVWIKANPW
;
A
#
# COMPACT_ATOMS: atom_id res chain seq x y z
N MET A 1 -3.75 9.10 -21.92
CA MET A 1 -3.54 10.57 -21.95
C MET A 1 -3.88 11.25 -20.62
N GLU A 2 -4.78 10.72 -19.79
CA GLU A 2 -5.16 11.35 -18.50
C GLU A 2 -4.15 11.14 -17.35
N ILE A 3 -3.35 10.06 -17.43
CA ILE A 3 -2.48 9.55 -16.35
C ILE A 3 -1.17 10.34 -16.25
N THR A 4 -0.54 10.63 -17.39
CA THR A 4 0.68 11.43 -17.43
C THR A 4 0.40 12.83 -16.89
N ASN A 5 -0.78 13.37 -17.15
CA ASN A 5 -1.16 14.72 -16.76
C ASN A 5 -1.15 14.93 -15.25
N ARG A 6 -1.64 14.00 -14.41
CA ARG A 6 -1.68 14.24 -12.95
C ARG A 6 -0.29 14.26 -12.30
N LEU A 7 0.60 13.35 -12.68
CA LEU A 7 1.99 13.37 -12.19
C LEU A 7 2.78 14.52 -12.80
N MET A 8 2.56 14.84 -14.09
CA MET A 8 3.14 16.05 -14.69
C MET A 8 2.66 17.29 -13.96
N ILE A 9 1.37 17.40 -13.63
CA ILE A 9 0.80 18.53 -12.88
C ILE A 9 1.41 18.60 -11.47
N PHE A 10 1.63 17.48 -10.76
CA PHE A 10 2.34 17.50 -9.47
C PHE A 10 3.75 18.07 -9.60
N PHE A 11 4.56 17.48 -10.48
CA PHE A 11 5.95 17.89 -10.63
C PHE A 11 6.07 19.28 -11.26
N SER A 12 5.17 19.67 -12.17
CA SER A 12 5.14 21.01 -12.77
C SER A 12 4.63 22.08 -11.83
N THR A 13 3.64 21.83 -10.95
CA THR A 13 3.25 22.80 -9.91
C THR A 13 4.36 22.98 -8.86
N LEU A 14 5.06 21.90 -8.51
CA LEU A 14 6.21 21.95 -7.60
C LEU A 14 7.42 22.69 -8.23
N LEU A 15 7.71 22.44 -9.51
CA LEU A 15 8.88 23.00 -10.22
C LEU A 15 8.65 24.40 -10.81
N LEU A 16 7.43 24.71 -11.28
CA LEU A 16 7.11 25.94 -12.02
C LEU A 16 6.33 26.95 -11.18
N CYS A 17 5.47 26.49 -10.26
CA CYS A 17 4.61 27.37 -9.45
C CYS A 17 5.09 27.50 -8.00
N GLY A 18 6.31 27.06 -7.68
CA GLY A 18 6.87 27.15 -6.32
C GLY A 18 6.07 26.37 -5.26
N GLY A 19 5.23 25.42 -5.69
CA GLY A 19 4.34 24.68 -4.80
C GLY A 19 2.98 25.33 -4.55
N GLU A 20 2.58 26.36 -5.30
CA GLU A 20 1.19 26.83 -5.28
C GLU A 20 0.28 25.80 -5.96
N TYR A 21 -0.67 25.22 -5.20
CA TYR A 21 -1.68 24.30 -5.72
C TYR A 21 -3.06 24.61 -5.13
N HIS A 22 -4.10 24.53 -5.98
CA HIS A 22 -5.49 24.63 -5.53
C HIS A 22 -5.94 23.31 -4.90
N LYS A 23 -6.36 23.38 -3.64
CA LYS A 23 -6.78 22.21 -2.85
C LYS A 23 -7.97 21.47 -3.45
N GLU A 24 -8.83 22.14 -4.22
CA GLU A 24 -9.98 21.51 -4.89
C GLU A 24 -9.60 20.66 -6.11
N GLU A 25 -8.43 20.88 -6.72
CA GLU A 25 -8.01 20.18 -7.95
C GLU A 25 -7.38 18.80 -7.66
N TRP A 26 -7.03 18.54 -6.40
CA TRP A 26 -6.33 17.34 -5.97
C TRP A 26 -7.21 16.44 -5.11
N PRO A 27 -7.22 15.11 -5.35
CA PRO A 27 -7.89 14.19 -4.44
C PRO A 27 -7.25 14.27 -3.05
N PHE A 28 -8.06 14.15 -1.99
CA PHE A 28 -7.57 14.19 -0.61
C PHE A 28 -6.39 13.24 -0.40
N ILE A 29 -5.21 13.79 -0.10
CA ILE A 29 -3.98 13.01 0.12
C ILE A 29 -4.18 12.01 1.27
N ILE A 30 -4.90 12.43 2.30
CA ILE A 30 -5.32 11.62 3.46
C ILE A 30 -6.79 11.92 3.74
N ASN A 31 -7.64 10.89 3.84
CA ASN A 31 -9.07 11.01 4.07
C ASN A 31 -9.51 10.26 5.34
N LYS A 32 -9.45 10.94 6.48
CA LYS A 32 -9.92 10.45 7.80
C LYS A 32 -9.53 8.98 8.05
N PRO A 33 -8.21 8.64 8.08
CA PRO A 33 -7.73 7.26 8.15
C PRO A 33 -8.14 6.56 9.45
N PHE A 34 -8.36 7.33 10.52
CA PHE A 34 -8.86 6.83 11.79
C PHE A 34 -10.32 6.36 11.74
N LEU A 35 -11.05 6.56 10.64
CA LEU A 35 -12.41 6.05 10.45
C LEU A 35 -12.46 4.78 9.59
N SER A 36 -11.31 4.23 9.22
CA SER A 36 -11.21 3.00 8.42
C SER A 36 -11.84 1.82 9.15
N THR A 37 -12.72 1.09 8.48
CA THR A 37 -13.35 -0.12 9.02
C THR A 37 -12.73 -1.41 8.47
N SER A 38 -11.70 -1.30 7.66
CA SER A 38 -10.86 -2.41 7.20
C SER A 38 -9.49 -1.87 6.79
N LEU A 39 -8.47 -2.73 6.78
CA LEU A 39 -7.15 -2.42 6.25
C LEU A 39 -7.24 -2.07 4.76
N THR A 40 -8.12 -2.74 4.02
CA THR A 40 -8.37 -2.43 2.62
C THR A 40 -8.87 -0.98 2.45
N ASP A 41 -9.80 -0.52 3.29
CA ASP A 41 -10.32 0.84 3.25
C ASP A 41 -9.24 1.87 3.63
N LEU A 42 -8.45 1.56 4.67
CA LEU A 42 -7.32 2.37 5.11
C LEU A 42 -6.33 2.60 3.96
N TRP A 43 -5.78 1.53 3.41
CA TRP A 43 -4.69 1.61 2.41
C TRP A 43 -5.17 1.98 1.01
N SER A 44 -6.40 1.61 0.64
CA SER A 44 -6.90 1.88 -0.70
C SER A 44 -7.51 3.27 -0.82
N ASN A 45 -8.24 3.76 0.18
CA ASN A 45 -9.10 4.94 0.00
C ASN A 45 -8.73 6.13 0.90
N ARG A 46 -8.01 5.88 2.00
CA ARG A 46 -7.88 6.89 3.07
C ARG A 46 -6.45 7.31 3.36
N TRP A 47 -5.48 6.45 3.09
CA TRP A 47 -4.08 6.70 3.37
C TRP A 47 -3.30 7.07 2.10
N HIS A 48 -2.46 8.11 2.18
CA HIS A 48 -1.46 8.52 1.18
C HIS A 48 -1.86 8.29 -0.28
N GLN A 49 -3.00 8.86 -0.70
CA GLN A 49 -3.57 8.66 -2.04
C GLN A 49 -2.68 9.21 -3.16
N LEU A 50 -1.76 10.13 -2.84
CA LEU A 50 -0.78 10.67 -3.78
C LEU A 50 0.07 9.57 -4.44
N PHE A 51 0.49 8.56 -3.69
CA PHE A 51 1.37 7.50 -4.19
C PHE A 51 0.61 6.34 -4.86
N ARG A 52 -0.72 6.32 -4.80
CA ARG A 52 -1.54 5.23 -5.30
C ARG A 52 -1.24 4.93 -6.77
N GLU A 53 -1.26 5.95 -7.63
CA GLU A 53 -1.02 5.76 -9.06
C GLU A 53 0.43 5.38 -9.39
N ILE A 54 1.38 5.90 -8.61
CA ILE A 54 2.80 5.54 -8.73
C ILE A 54 2.96 4.04 -8.47
N TRP A 55 2.42 3.52 -7.38
CA TRP A 55 2.52 2.11 -7.04
C TRP A 55 1.70 1.20 -7.95
N ILE A 56 0.53 1.65 -8.41
CA ILE A 56 -0.24 0.90 -9.41
C ILE A 56 0.56 0.74 -10.70
N SER A 57 1.25 1.80 -11.13
CA SER A 57 2.01 1.81 -12.38
C SER A 57 3.32 1.04 -12.27
N LEU A 58 4.05 1.19 -11.16
CA LEU A 58 5.38 0.59 -10.97
C LEU A 58 5.35 -0.86 -10.49
N ALA A 59 4.37 -1.24 -9.65
CA ALA A 59 4.31 -2.57 -9.06
C ALA A 59 3.08 -3.35 -9.52
N TYR A 60 1.87 -2.84 -9.28
CA TYR A 60 0.65 -3.63 -9.42
C TYR A 60 0.41 -4.10 -10.86
N ARG A 61 0.34 -3.17 -11.83
CA ARG A 61 0.07 -3.47 -13.23
C ARG A 61 1.13 -4.37 -13.86
N PRO A 62 2.45 -4.09 -13.76
CA PRO A 62 3.45 -4.96 -14.37
C PRO A 62 3.44 -6.37 -13.76
N LEU A 63 3.35 -6.50 -12.43
CA LEU A 63 3.29 -7.82 -11.79
C LEU A 63 2.04 -8.60 -12.21
N ARG A 64 0.89 -7.93 -12.27
CA ARG A 64 -0.37 -8.57 -12.68
C ARG A 64 -0.32 -9.03 -14.13
N THR A 65 0.20 -8.21 -15.04
CA THR A 65 0.38 -8.57 -16.45
C THR A 65 1.36 -9.74 -16.59
N PHE A 66 2.47 -9.72 -15.86
CA PHE A 66 3.45 -10.79 -15.87
C PHE A 66 2.84 -12.12 -15.39
N ILE A 67 2.11 -12.11 -14.28
CA ILE A 67 1.44 -13.31 -13.76
C ILE A 67 0.45 -13.86 -14.78
N ARG A 68 -0.43 -13.01 -15.32
CA ARG A 68 -1.48 -13.43 -16.24
C ARG A 68 -0.96 -13.93 -17.58
N ASN A 69 0.08 -13.28 -18.11
CA ASN A 69 0.55 -13.55 -19.47
C ASN A 69 1.69 -14.57 -19.52
N LYS A 70 2.43 -14.75 -18.42
CA LYS A 70 3.58 -15.67 -18.35
C LYS A 70 3.32 -16.81 -17.37
N ILE A 71 3.06 -16.50 -16.10
CA ILE A 71 3.02 -17.51 -15.04
C ILE A 71 1.80 -18.43 -15.16
N ILE A 72 0.59 -17.89 -15.33
CA ILE A 72 -0.65 -18.69 -15.42
C ILE A 72 -0.61 -19.64 -16.64
N PRO A 73 -0.22 -19.20 -17.85
CA PRO A 73 -0.07 -20.12 -18.99
C PRO A 73 0.96 -21.23 -18.74
N LEU A 74 2.09 -20.92 -18.10
CA LEU A 74 3.14 -21.89 -17.79
C LEU A 74 2.71 -22.96 -16.77
N LEU A 75 1.87 -22.59 -15.80
CA LEU A 75 1.32 -23.52 -14.79
C LEU A 75 0.40 -24.59 -15.42
N GLY A 76 -0.16 -24.34 -16.61
CA GLY A 76 -1.10 -25.24 -17.26
C GLY A 76 -2.45 -25.37 -16.54
N GLN A 77 -3.39 -26.10 -17.16
CA GLN A 77 -4.77 -26.20 -16.64
C GLN A 77 -4.86 -26.90 -15.28
N LYS A 78 -3.94 -27.84 -14.98
CA LYS A 78 -3.91 -28.60 -13.73
C LYS A 78 -3.79 -27.70 -12.49
N PHE A 79 -3.11 -26.56 -12.62
CA PHE A 79 -2.84 -25.65 -11.50
C PHE A 79 -3.58 -24.31 -11.59
N LYS A 80 -4.72 -24.26 -12.31
CA LYS A 80 -5.52 -23.04 -12.50
C LYS A 80 -5.84 -22.30 -11.20
N LYS A 81 -6.22 -23.02 -10.13
CA LYS A 81 -6.51 -22.43 -8.80
C LYS A 81 -5.31 -21.72 -8.18
N ILE A 82 -4.11 -22.26 -8.38
CA ILE A 82 -2.85 -21.63 -7.90
C ILE A 82 -2.57 -20.37 -8.71
N GLY A 83 -2.76 -20.41 -10.03
CA GLY A 83 -2.64 -19.23 -10.88
C GLY A 83 -3.59 -18.09 -10.49
N GLU A 84 -4.86 -18.43 -10.18
CA GLU A 84 -5.85 -17.47 -9.69
C GLU A 84 -5.47 -16.89 -8.32
N LEU A 85 -4.86 -17.69 -7.44
CA LEU A 85 -4.34 -17.22 -6.15
C LEU A 85 -3.17 -16.25 -6.36
N PHE A 86 -2.22 -16.57 -7.23
CA PHE A 86 -1.09 -15.69 -7.57
C PHE A 86 -1.57 -14.34 -8.10
N ASP A 87 -2.51 -14.32 -9.05
CA ASP A 87 -3.08 -13.08 -9.60
C ASP A 87 -3.73 -12.19 -8.52
N LYS A 88 -4.21 -12.79 -7.42
CA LYS A 88 -4.83 -12.07 -6.31
C LYS A 88 -3.83 -11.59 -5.26
N VAL A 89 -2.75 -12.34 -5.04
CA VAL A 89 -1.83 -12.16 -3.91
C VAL A 89 -0.60 -11.33 -4.29
N ILE A 90 0.11 -11.69 -5.36
CA ILE A 90 1.42 -11.08 -5.62
C ILE A 90 1.33 -9.62 -6.11
N PRO A 91 0.36 -9.17 -6.93
CA PRO A 91 0.32 -7.77 -7.32
C PRO A 91 0.10 -6.80 -6.14
N PRO A 92 -0.87 -7.02 -5.23
CA PRO A 92 -0.96 -6.21 -4.01
C PRO A 92 0.27 -6.32 -3.13
N LEU A 93 0.80 -7.54 -2.90
CA LEU A 93 1.98 -7.72 -2.06
C LEU A 93 3.19 -6.96 -2.62
N GLY A 94 3.39 -6.98 -3.94
CA GLY A 94 4.45 -6.24 -4.60
C GLY A 94 4.36 -4.73 -4.43
N VAL A 95 3.14 -4.17 -4.36
CA VAL A 95 2.94 -2.75 -4.00
C VAL A 95 3.47 -2.46 -2.60
N PHE A 96 3.12 -3.31 -1.62
CA PHE A 96 3.57 -3.13 -0.24
C PHE A 96 5.08 -3.36 -0.09
N VAL A 97 5.66 -4.33 -0.80
CA VAL A 97 7.11 -4.54 -0.82
C VAL A 97 7.82 -3.32 -1.41
N LEU A 98 7.35 -2.80 -2.55
CA LEU A 98 7.95 -1.61 -3.16
C LEU A 98 7.85 -0.39 -2.24
N SER A 99 6.69 -0.21 -1.59
CA SER A 99 6.49 0.84 -0.59
C SER A 99 7.45 0.68 0.59
N GLY A 100 7.64 -0.55 1.09
CA GLY A 100 8.56 -0.85 2.17
C GLY A 100 10.02 -0.56 1.81
N LEU A 101 10.46 -0.95 0.60
CA LEU A 101 11.80 -0.65 0.11
C LEU A 101 12.05 0.86 -0.05
N PHE A 102 11.04 1.59 -0.53
CA PHE A 102 11.12 3.05 -0.61
C PHE A 102 11.31 3.69 0.77
N HIS A 103 10.60 3.17 1.77
CA HIS A 103 10.69 3.60 3.16
C HIS A 103 12.00 3.22 3.85
N GLU A 104 12.52 2.03 3.58
CA GLU A 104 13.88 1.63 3.99
C GLU A 104 14.94 2.58 3.39
N TYR A 105 14.80 2.95 2.12
CA TYR A 105 15.71 3.89 1.48
C TYR A 105 15.67 5.30 2.11
N ILE A 106 14.49 5.78 2.49
CA ILE A 106 14.36 7.05 3.23
C ILE A 106 15.06 6.95 4.57
N ASN A 107 14.83 5.88 5.35
CA ASN A 107 15.48 5.72 6.65
C ASN A 107 17.01 5.62 6.52
N TRP A 108 17.48 4.90 5.50
CA TRP A 108 18.89 4.75 5.21
C TRP A 108 19.55 6.09 4.88
N THR A 109 18.86 6.99 4.20
CA THR A 109 19.39 8.30 3.81
C THR A 109 19.23 9.38 4.89
N VAL A 110 18.12 9.38 5.63
CA VAL A 110 17.77 10.44 6.59
C VAL A 110 18.15 10.11 8.03
N THR A 111 18.03 8.84 8.44
CA THR A 111 18.19 8.40 9.83
C THR A 111 19.20 7.25 9.95
N TYR A 112 20.24 7.27 9.11
CA TYR A 112 21.19 6.15 8.96
C TYR A 112 21.72 5.57 10.28
N GLN A 113 22.03 6.44 11.25
CA GLN A 113 22.59 6.05 12.55
C GLN A 113 21.65 5.18 13.40
N TYR A 114 20.34 5.30 13.18
CA TYR A 114 19.30 4.58 13.94
C TYR A 114 18.57 3.54 13.09
N TRP A 115 18.92 3.46 11.81
CA TRP A 115 18.30 2.59 10.84
C TRP A 115 18.58 1.12 11.17
N ILE A 116 17.51 0.34 11.28
CA ILE A 116 17.57 -1.12 11.35
C ILE A 116 17.01 -1.66 10.05
N PRO A 117 17.83 -2.35 9.23
CA PRO A 117 17.39 -2.89 7.96
C PRO A 117 16.18 -3.81 8.12
N GLY A 118 15.12 -3.53 7.37
CA GLY A 118 13.95 -4.39 7.23
C GLY A 118 12.85 -4.15 8.25
N GLU A 119 12.99 -3.24 9.22
CA GLU A 119 11.88 -2.89 10.13
C GLU A 119 10.70 -2.28 9.36
N GLN A 120 10.94 -1.26 8.52
CA GLN A 120 9.84 -0.65 7.75
C GLN A 120 9.36 -1.57 6.64
N LEU A 121 10.25 -2.34 6.01
CA LEU A 121 9.81 -3.37 5.06
C LEU A 121 8.85 -4.38 5.73
N THR A 122 9.17 -4.83 6.94
CA THR A 122 8.32 -5.75 7.73
C THR A 122 6.96 -5.13 8.01
N PHE A 123 6.92 -3.85 8.41
CA PHE A 123 5.67 -3.13 8.59
C PHE A 123 4.79 -3.22 7.33
N PHE A 124 5.30 -2.78 6.17
CA PHE A 124 4.50 -2.75 4.95
C PHE A 124 4.10 -4.15 4.47
N VAL A 125 4.96 -5.16 4.59
CA VAL A 125 4.62 -6.55 4.25
C VAL A 125 3.47 -7.06 5.12
N LEU A 126 3.49 -6.80 6.43
CA LEU A 126 2.39 -7.17 7.33
C LEU A 126 1.08 -6.51 6.92
N GLN A 127 1.11 -5.22 6.53
CA GLN A 127 -0.07 -4.52 6.00
C GLN A 127 -0.60 -5.18 4.73
N GLY A 128 0.27 -5.53 3.80
CA GLY A 128 -0.09 -6.23 2.57
C GLY A 128 -0.74 -7.58 2.84
N ILE A 129 -0.17 -8.36 3.75
CA ILE A 129 -0.74 -9.64 4.19
C ILE A 129 -2.14 -9.42 4.79
N GLY A 130 -2.30 -8.43 5.67
CA GLY A 130 -3.60 -8.11 6.28
C GLY A 130 -4.67 -7.76 5.23
N VAL A 131 -4.35 -6.89 4.27
CA VAL A 131 -5.26 -6.53 3.17
C VAL A 131 -5.63 -7.74 2.31
N ILE A 132 -4.65 -8.59 1.99
CA ILE A 132 -4.87 -9.81 1.19
C ILE A 132 -5.77 -10.78 1.97
N MET A 133 -5.53 -10.97 3.26
CA MET A 133 -6.33 -11.84 4.12
C MET A 133 -7.78 -11.36 4.22
N GLU A 134 -8.02 -10.07 4.42
CA GLU A 134 -9.38 -9.49 4.41
C GLU A 134 -10.11 -9.81 3.10
N LYS A 135 -9.42 -9.64 1.97
CA LYS A 135 -9.97 -9.92 0.65
C LYS A 135 -10.27 -11.42 0.46
N LEU A 136 -9.37 -12.30 0.89
CA LEU A 136 -9.56 -13.74 0.81
C LEU A 136 -10.72 -14.21 1.69
N VAL A 137 -10.80 -13.76 2.94
CA VAL A 137 -11.91 -14.07 3.86
C VAL A 137 -13.25 -13.63 3.27
N LYS A 138 -13.33 -12.40 2.74
CA LYS A 138 -14.54 -11.88 2.11
C LYS A 138 -14.94 -12.65 0.84
N GLN A 139 -13.97 -13.18 0.10
CA GLN A 139 -14.23 -14.03 -1.06
C GLN A 139 -14.68 -15.44 -0.66
N SER A 140 -14.10 -16.01 0.39
CA SER A 140 -14.44 -17.35 0.90
C SER A 140 -15.79 -17.38 1.60
N ILE A 141 -16.19 -16.29 2.24
CA ILE A 141 -17.49 -16.17 2.94
C ILE A 141 -18.20 -14.90 2.47
N PRO A 142 -18.82 -14.89 1.27
CA PRO A 142 -19.49 -13.70 0.74
C PRO A 142 -20.66 -13.19 1.59
N SER A 143 -21.27 -14.07 2.39
CA SER A 143 -22.34 -13.74 3.34
C SER A 143 -21.85 -13.06 4.62
N LEU A 144 -20.53 -13.04 4.87
CA LEU A 144 -19.94 -12.45 6.07
C LEU A 144 -20.17 -10.93 6.07
N ARG A 145 -20.99 -10.46 7.00
CA ARG A 145 -21.20 -9.03 7.26
C ARG A 145 -20.53 -8.65 8.58
N ILE A 146 -19.37 -8.02 8.48
CA ILE A 146 -18.66 -7.50 9.65
C ILE A 146 -19.29 -6.14 10.01
N PRO A 147 -19.80 -5.96 11.25
CA PRO A 147 -20.32 -4.66 11.67
C PRO A 147 -19.19 -3.63 11.70
N LYS A 148 -19.48 -2.38 11.32
CA LYS A 148 -18.48 -1.34 11.11
C LYS A 148 -17.56 -1.11 12.32
N TRP A 149 -18.12 -1.15 13.53
CA TRP A 149 -17.35 -0.96 14.78
C TRP A 149 -16.32 -2.09 14.99
N LEU A 150 -16.66 -3.34 14.65
CA LEU A 150 -15.74 -4.47 14.78
C LEU A 150 -14.62 -4.39 13.74
N GLY A 151 -14.96 -4.01 12.50
CA GLY A 151 -13.97 -3.76 11.46
C GLY A 151 -13.04 -2.59 11.80
N TRP A 152 -13.57 -1.56 12.46
CA TRP A 152 -12.77 -0.46 13.00
C TRP A 152 -11.80 -0.92 14.08
N ILE A 153 -12.28 -1.67 15.09
CA ILE A 153 -11.41 -2.24 16.15
C ILE A 153 -10.32 -3.10 15.54
N TRP A 154 -10.67 -3.99 14.60
CA TRP A 154 -9.73 -4.83 13.88
C TRP A 154 -8.62 -3.99 13.20
N THR A 155 -9.03 -2.98 12.42
CA THR A 155 -8.09 -2.11 11.70
C THR A 155 -7.18 -1.37 12.68
N PHE A 156 -7.76 -0.81 13.75
CA PHE A 156 -7.03 -0.06 14.76
C PHE A 156 -6.01 -0.93 15.48
N VAL A 157 -6.44 -2.08 16.01
CA VAL A 157 -5.56 -3.02 16.74
C VAL A 157 -4.45 -3.52 15.83
N PHE A 158 -4.75 -3.88 14.58
CA PHE A 158 -3.74 -4.35 13.63
C PHE A 158 -2.67 -3.28 13.37
N ILE A 159 -3.07 -2.02 13.19
CA ILE A 159 -2.12 -0.91 13.05
C ILE A 159 -1.31 -0.73 14.34
N CYS A 160 -1.93 -0.68 15.52
CA CYS A 160 -1.22 -0.52 16.79
C CYS A 160 -0.19 -1.63 17.04
N LEU A 161 -0.48 -2.87 16.65
CA LEU A 161 0.45 -3.99 16.80
C LEU A 161 1.64 -3.92 15.83
N THR A 162 1.45 -3.32 14.66
CA THR A 162 2.47 -3.31 13.61
C THR A 162 3.25 -2.00 13.53
N ILE A 163 2.67 -0.88 13.99
CA ILE A 163 3.28 0.44 13.91
C ILE A 163 4.63 0.61 14.65
N PRO A 164 5.00 -0.18 15.68
CA PRO A 164 6.36 -0.11 16.24
C PRO A 164 7.44 -0.35 15.19
N TYR A 165 7.24 -1.28 14.26
CA TYR A 165 8.17 -1.53 13.14
C TYR A 165 8.35 -0.30 12.23
N PHE A 166 7.36 0.60 12.19
CA PHE A 166 7.45 1.84 11.44
C PHE A 166 8.13 2.95 12.25
N LEU A 167 7.73 3.11 13.51
CA LEU A 167 8.13 4.23 14.35
C LEU A 167 9.46 4.05 15.07
N ASN A 168 9.95 2.83 15.26
CA ASN A 168 11.17 2.56 16.05
C ASN A 168 12.36 3.43 15.64
N VAL A 169 12.64 3.53 14.34
CA VAL A 169 13.74 4.35 13.82
C VAL A 169 13.57 5.83 14.15
N TRP A 170 12.33 6.35 14.05
CA TRP A 170 12.01 7.76 14.29
C TRP A 170 12.03 8.10 15.77
N ILE A 171 11.56 7.18 16.63
CA ILE A 171 11.63 7.32 18.09
C ILE A 171 13.09 7.38 18.54
N LYS A 172 13.95 6.51 18.00
CA LYS A 172 15.39 6.52 18.30
C LYS A 172 16.10 7.77 17.78
N ALA A 173 15.73 8.23 16.59
CA ALA A 173 16.32 9.41 15.98
C ALA A 173 15.95 10.71 16.70
N ASN A 174 14.83 10.73 17.43
CA ASN A 174 14.24 11.90 18.09
C ASN A 174 14.44 13.22 17.30
N PRO A 175 13.88 13.31 16.07
CA PRO A 175 14.08 14.48 15.22
C PRO A 175 13.28 15.72 15.68
N TRP A 176 12.54 15.62 16.79
CA TRP A 176 11.69 16.66 17.36
C TRP A 176 12.08 16.93 18.82
#